data_AF-A0A0C2E1N7-F1
#
_entry.id   AF-A0A0C2E1N7-F1
#
_cell.length_a   1.000
_cell.length_b   1.000
_cell.length_c   1.000
_cell.angle_alpha   90.00
_cell.angle_beta   90.00
_cell.angle_gamma   90.00
#
_symmetry.space_group_name_H-M   'P 1'
#
loop_
_entity.id
_entity.type
_entity.pdbx_description
1 polymer ?
#
loop_
_entity_poly.entity_id
_entity_poly.type
_entity_poly.pdbx_seq_one_letter_code
_entity_poly.pdbx_strand_id
1 'polypeptide(L)'
;LFVVSLASREIRVRSSCLFQPSHHHAYSFDHKSENGCPRAELVSGAGDTVLKLNIGGMSFRIRMTSLFSRTDEEKLVTFAQMDHEKRIRSCDAFIVDAEEYYFERSSILFDAVFKYYATGQLHRPLDVCPQEFANELSYWKIPESVMSTCCWRGYNQL
;
A
#
# COMPACT_ATOMS: atom_id res chain seq x y z
N LEU A 1 -7.16 34.66 31.07
CA LEU A 1 -6.88 33.37 31.76
C LEU A 1 -7.25 32.28 30.75
N PHE A 2 -6.37 31.65 29.98
CA PHE A 2 -5.04 31.09 30.25
C PHE A 2 -3.96 31.60 29.28
N VAL A 3 -2.71 31.54 29.74
CA VAL A 3 -1.46 31.84 29.02
C VAL A 3 -0.67 30.54 28.90
N VAL A 4 -0.23 30.17 27.69
CA VAL A 4 0.99 29.37 27.39
C VAL A 4 1.31 29.66 25.91
N SER A 5 2.20 30.57 25.56
CA SER A 5 3.67 30.52 25.58
C SER A 5 4.31 29.42 24.72
N LEU A 6 4.68 29.83 23.49
CA LEU A 6 5.92 29.58 22.74
C LEU A 6 6.47 28.14 22.61
N ALA A 7 6.62 27.70 21.36
CA ALA A 7 7.95 27.42 20.82
C ALA A 7 7.92 27.39 19.28
N SER A 8 8.62 28.35 18.67
CA SER A 8 9.07 28.27 17.29
C SER A 8 10.02 27.09 17.14
N ARG A 9 9.82 26.27 16.11
CA ARG A 9 10.90 25.46 15.53
C ARG A 9 10.84 25.62 14.02
N GLU A 10 11.80 26.39 13.54
CA GLU A 10 12.14 26.55 12.14
C GLU A 10 12.40 25.19 11.50
N ILE A 11 11.69 24.89 10.41
CA ILE A 11 12.04 23.78 9.53
C ILE A 11 13.21 24.26 8.67
N ARG A 12 14.40 23.82 9.05
CA ARG A 12 15.63 24.05 8.30
C ARG A 12 15.61 23.18 7.04
N VAL A 13 15.14 23.72 5.93
CA VAL A 13 15.38 23.14 4.60
C VAL A 13 16.84 23.39 4.25
N ARG A 14 17.70 22.37 4.41
CA ARG A 14 19.05 22.41 3.83
C ARG A 14 18.97 21.90 2.40
N SER A 15 18.90 22.85 1.48
CA SER A 15 19.32 22.70 0.09
C SER A 15 20.85 22.65 0.03
N SER A 16 21.40 21.58 -0.57
CA SER A 16 22.57 21.62 -1.46
C SER A 16 23.07 20.21 -1.73
N CYS A 17 22.96 19.74 -2.96
CA CYS A 17 23.96 18.93 -3.64
C CYS A 17 23.64 18.92 -5.15
N LEU A 18 24.22 19.90 -5.84
CA LEU A 18 24.46 19.84 -7.29
C LEU A 18 25.70 18.95 -7.50
N PHE A 19 25.58 17.85 -8.26
CA PHE A 19 26.66 17.35 -9.12
C PHE A 19 26.12 16.29 -10.11
N GLN A 20 26.30 16.55 -11.41
CA GLN A 20 26.21 15.54 -12.48
C GLN A 20 27.57 14.79 -12.60
N PRO A 21 27.84 14.01 -13.67
CA PRO A 21 27.60 12.57 -13.77
C PRO A 21 28.93 11.77 -13.87
N SER A 22 28.80 10.46 -14.15
CA SER A 22 29.82 9.49 -14.59
C SER A 22 30.53 8.67 -13.51
N HIS A 23 30.26 7.35 -13.49
CA HIS A 23 31.20 6.30 -13.90
C HIS A 23 30.50 4.94 -13.74
N HIS A 24 30.14 4.33 -14.88
CA HIS A 24 29.70 2.94 -14.94
C HIS A 24 30.90 2.03 -14.66
N HIS A 25 30.89 1.35 -13.52
CA HIS A 25 31.72 0.16 -13.31
C HIS A 25 30.82 -1.06 -13.32
N ALA A 26 30.98 -1.86 -14.38
CA ALA A 26 30.33 -3.15 -14.54
C ALA A 26 30.90 -4.15 -13.51
N TYR A 27 30.03 -4.77 -12.74
CA TYR A 27 30.32 -6.03 -12.06
C TYR A 27 29.39 -7.09 -12.62
N SER A 28 29.97 -7.97 -13.44
CA SER A 28 29.35 -9.21 -13.89
C SER A 28 29.40 -10.23 -12.77
N PHE A 29 28.27 -10.84 -12.43
CA PHE A 29 28.21 -12.09 -11.70
C PHE A 29 27.24 -13.03 -12.44
N ASP A 30 27.82 -14.07 -13.03
CA ASP A 30 27.09 -15.24 -13.52
C ASP A 30 26.49 -16.01 -12.33
N HIS A 31 25.18 -16.26 -12.36
CA HIS A 31 24.67 -17.49 -11.77
C HIS A 31 23.37 -17.96 -12.45
N LYS A 32 23.40 -19.25 -12.76
CA LYS A 32 22.45 -20.07 -13.50
C LYS A 32 21.00 -19.97 -12.99
N SER A 33 20.08 -19.98 -13.95
CA SER A 33 18.66 -20.33 -13.79
C SER A 33 18.53 -21.79 -13.32
N GLU A 34 17.66 -22.04 -12.34
CA GLU A 34 16.61 -23.06 -12.41
C GLU A 34 15.78 -23.11 -11.10
N ASN A 35 14.46 -23.29 -11.29
CA ASN A 35 13.48 -23.90 -10.39
C ASN A 35 12.72 -23.00 -9.39
N GLY A 36 11.48 -22.69 -9.79
CA GLY A 36 10.25 -22.83 -8.99
C GLY A 36 10.20 -22.14 -7.64
N CYS A 37 9.42 -21.07 -7.53
CA CYS A 37 9.04 -20.49 -6.24
C CYS A 37 8.46 -21.59 -5.32
N PRO A 38 9.09 -21.93 -4.20
CA PRO A 38 8.50 -22.85 -3.24
C PRO A 38 7.23 -22.20 -2.67
N ARG A 39 6.09 -22.85 -2.86
CA ARG A 39 4.84 -22.52 -2.17
C ARG A 39 5.13 -22.64 -0.68
N ALA A 40 5.19 -21.51 0.03
CA ALA A 40 5.48 -21.48 1.45
C ALA A 40 4.52 -22.42 2.19
N GLU A 41 5.06 -23.50 2.76
CA GLU A 41 4.37 -24.34 3.72
C GLU A 41 4.06 -23.47 4.96
N LEU A 42 2.77 -23.28 5.21
CA LEU A 42 2.25 -22.55 6.36
C LEU A 42 2.54 -23.37 7.62
N VAL A 43 3.68 -23.10 8.26
CA VAL A 43 3.93 -23.54 9.63
C VAL A 43 3.10 -22.67 10.58
N SER A 44 2.04 -23.28 11.10
CA SER A 44 1.19 -22.76 12.17
C SER A 44 2.02 -22.49 13.42
N GLY A 45 2.36 -21.23 13.69
CA GLY A 45 3.09 -20.85 14.91
C GLY A 45 3.76 -19.46 14.94
N ALA A 46 3.78 -18.70 13.85
CA ALA A 46 4.28 -17.33 13.85
C ALA A 46 3.13 -16.34 14.14
N GLY A 47 3.34 -15.38 15.05
CA GLY A 47 2.40 -14.29 15.30
C GLY A 47 1.95 -13.67 13.98
N ASP A 48 0.66 -13.36 13.88
CA ASP A 48 0.00 -12.89 12.68
C ASP A 48 0.77 -11.71 12.05
N THR A 49 1.56 -11.98 11.01
CA THR A 49 2.42 -10.98 10.38
C THR A 49 1.54 -9.88 9.79
N VAL A 50 1.84 -8.63 10.14
CA VAL A 50 1.07 -7.46 9.70
C VAL A 50 1.89 -6.62 8.73
N LEU A 51 1.28 -6.24 7.62
CA LEU A 51 1.76 -5.19 6.73
C LEU A 51 1.29 -3.84 7.27
N LYS A 52 2.24 -2.94 7.56
CA LYS A 52 1.96 -1.57 8.01
C LYS A 52 2.02 -0.61 6.82
N LEU A 53 0.95 0.13 6.60
CA LEU A 53 0.79 1.06 5.49
C LEU A 53 0.48 2.45 6.04
N ASN A 54 0.97 3.49 5.37
CA ASN A 54 0.54 4.86 5.59
C ASN A 54 -0.10 5.39 4.30
N ILE A 55 -1.40 5.69 4.34
CA ILE A 55 -2.14 6.12 3.15
C ILE A 55 -2.55 7.57 3.38
N GLY A 56 -1.97 8.51 2.62
CA GLY A 56 -2.31 9.93 2.75
C GLY A 56 -2.12 10.50 4.16
N GLY A 57 -1.21 9.93 4.96
CA GLY A 57 -0.95 10.32 6.35
C GLY A 57 -1.65 9.47 7.40
N MET A 58 -2.56 8.56 7.01
CA MET A 58 -3.29 7.69 7.93
C MET A 58 -2.68 6.28 7.98
N SER A 59 -2.41 5.78 9.18
CA SER A 59 -1.85 4.44 9.41
C SER A 59 -2.90 3.34 9.26
N PHE A 60 -2.57 2.31 8.50
CA PHE A 60 -3.36 1.09 8.33
C PHE A 60 -2.50 -0.15 8.61
N ARG A 61 -3.13 -1.19 9.16
CA ARG A 61 -2.47 -2.45 9.54
C ARG A 61 -3.29 -3.62 9.02
N ILE A 62 -2.75 -4.33 8.04
CA ILE A 62 -3.43 -5.45 7.39
C ILE A 62 -2.67 -6.74 7.67
N ARG A 63 -3.38 -7.78 8.10
CA ARG A 63 -2.79 -9.10 8.26
C ARG A 63 -2.39 -9.68 6.91
N MET A 64 -1.21 -10.29 6.85
CA MET A 64 -0.77 -10.99 5.64
C MET A 64 -1.75 -12.10 5.25
N THR A 65 -2.33 -12.79 6.22
CA THR A 65 -3.37 -13.82 6.02
C THR A 65 -4.62 -13.26 5.32
N SER A 66 -5.04 -12.04 5.66
CA SER A 66 -6.16 -11.36 5.01
C SER A 66 -5.84 -11.04 3.55
N LEU A 67 -4.64 -10.52 3.26
CA LEU A 67 -4.20 -10.25 1.89
C LEU A 67 -4.14 -11.52 1.04
N PHE A 68 -3.49 -12.58 1.54
CA PHE A 68 -3.33 -13.83 0.80
C PHE A 68 -4.62 -14.66 0.62
N SER A 69 -5.74 -14.20 1.19
CA SER A 69 -7.06 -14.76 0.90
C SER A 69 -7.69 -14.21 -0.39
N ARG A 70 -7.06 -13.20 -1.02
CA ARG A 70 -7.51 -12.53 -2.26
C ARG A 70 -6.74 -13.06 -3.49
N THR A 71 -7.03 -12.52 -4.67
CA THR A 71 -6.34 -12.94 -5.91
C THR A 71 -4.90 -12.42 -5.93
N ASP A 72 -4.01 -13.14 -6.62
CA ASP A 72 -2.59 -12.82 -6.68
C ASP A 72 -2.28 -11.64 -7.62
N GLU A 73 -3.22 -11.20 -8.46
CA GLU A 73 -3.03 -10.03 -9.33
C GLU A 73 -3.24 -8.69 -8.61
N GLU A 74 -3.89 -8.70 -7.45
CA GLU A 74 -4.18 -7.50 -6.67
C GLU A 74 -2.91 -6.82 -6.14
N LYS A 75 -2.90 -5.49 -6.10
CA LYS A 75 -1.68 -4.72 -5.80
C LYS A 75 -1.14 -4.99 -4.40
N LEU A 76 -1.99 -5.04 -3.37
CA LEU A 76 -1.50 -5.30 -2.02
C LEU A 76 -1.09 -6.75 -1.80
N VAL A 77 -1.64 -7.69 -2.57
CA VAL A 77 -1.23 -9.10 -2.52
C VAL A 77 0.16 -9.27 -3.13
N THR A 78 0.37 -8.74 -4.33
CA THR A 78 1.71 -8.71 -4.95
C THR A 78 2.72 -7.97 -4.08
N PHE A 79 2.35 -6.82 -3.50
CA PHE A 79 3.20 -6.07 -2.58
C PHE A 79 3.56 -6.87 -1.32
N ALA A 80 2.62 -7.63 -0.76
CA ALA A 80 2.86 -8.49 0.40
C ALA A 80 3.81 -9.66 0.11
N GLN A 81 3.89 -10.13 -1.14
CA GLN A 81 4.84 -11.18 -1.54
C GLN A 81 6.27 -10.66 -1.76
N MET A 82 6.43 -9.35 -1.95
CA MET A 82 7.73 -8.73 -2.16
C MET A 82 8.58 -8.71 -0.89
N ASP A 83 9.90 -8.78 -1.09
CA ASP A 83 10.88 -8.42 -0.07
C ASP A 83 10.88 -6.90 0.21
N HIS A 84 11.54 -6.51 1.30
CA HIS A 84 11.56 -5.12 1.77
C HIS A 84 12.10 -4.15 0.72
N GLU A 85 13.18 -4.51 0.02
CA GLU A 85 13.79 -3.64 -0.98
C GLU A 85 12.86 -3.36 -2.17
N LYS A 86 12.17 -4.40 -2.65
CA LYS A 86 11.17 -4.24 -3.72
C LYS A 86 9.97 -3.42 -3.27
N ARG A 87 9.52 -3.59 -2.02
CA ARG A 87 8.44 -2.78 -1.45
C ARG A 87 8.81 -1.30 -1.39
N ILE A 88 10.02 -0.96 -0.94
CA ILE A 88 10.53 0.42 -0.92
C ILE A 88 10.49 1.04 -2.33
N ARG A 89 10.82 0.28 -3.36
CA ARG A 89 10.77 0.75 -4.77
C ARG A 89 9.36 0.86 -5.34
N SER A 90 8.37 0.30 -4.65
CA SER A 90 6.99 0.17 -5.13
C SER A 90 5.98 1.05 -4.36
N CYS A 91 6.46 1.81 -3.38
CA CYS A 91 5.71 2.80 -2.61
C CYS A 91 6.34 4.19 -2.76
N ASP A 92 5.64 5.24 -2.35
CA ASP A 92 6.08 6.62 -2.54
C ASP A 92 7.15 7.04 -1.51
N ALA A 93 7.09 6.50 -0.29
CA ALA A 93 8.15 6.61 0.71
C ALA A 93 8.10 5.47 1.73
N PHE A 94 9.14 5.33 2.55
CA PHE A 94 9.12 4.45 3.72
C PHE A 94 9.40 5.27 4.99
N ILE A 95 8.46 5.24 5.93
CA ILE A 95 8.55 5.96 7.21
C ILE A 95 9.30 5.05 8.18
N VAL A 96 10.60 5.27 8.31
CA VAL A 96 11.51 4.40 9.08
C VAL A 96 11.07 4.25 10.53
N ASP A 97 10.73 5.35 11.21
CA ASP A 97 10.39 5.34 12.64
C ASP A 97 9.10 4.55 12.95
N ALA A 98 8.15 4.52 12.00
CA ALA A 98 6.88 3.80 12.14
C ALA A 98 6.90 2.41 11.47
N GLU A 99 7.92 2.15 10.65
CA GLU A 99 8.04 1.02 9.73
C GLU A 99 6.85 0.92 8.76
N GLU A 100 6.42 2.05 8.21
CA GLU A 100 5.24 2.13 7.32
C GLU A 100 5.64 2.40 5.87
N TYR A 101 5.02 1.67 4.94
CA TYR A 101 5.10 1.98 3.52
C TYR A 101 4.06 3.06 3.18
N TYR A 102 4.53 4.21 2.73
CA TYR A 102 3.69 5.36 2.41
C TYR A 102 3.20 5.33 0.97
N PHE A 103 1.91 5.61 0.80
CA PHE A 103 1.28 5.81 -0.50
C PHE A 103 0.57 7.17 -0.52
N GLU A 104 0.84 7.97 -1.54
CA GLU A 104 0.23 9.28 -1.80
C GLU A 104 -1.19 9.09 -2.39
N ARG A 105 -2.07 8.47 -1.61
CA ARG A 105 -3.47 8.16 -1.96
C ARG A 105 -4.43 8.68 -0.89
N SER A 106 -5.72 8.71 -1.23
CA SER A 106 -6.78 9.15 -0.32
C SER A 106 -7.05 8.08 0.75
N SER A 107 -6.82 8.41 2.02
CA SER A 107 -7.16 7.52 3.14
C SER A 107 -8.67 7.25 3.23
N ILE A 108 -9.50 8.21 2.83
CA ILE A 108 -10.96 8.12 2.84
C ILE A 108 -11.43 7.03 1.87
N LEU A 109 -10.88 7.01 0.65
CA LEU A 109 -11.22 5.98 -0.34
C LEU A 109 -10.60 4.63 0.03
N PHE A 110 -9.37 4.66 0.57
CA PHE A 110 -8.67 3.46 0.99
C PHE A 110 -9.36 2.72 2.13
N ASP A 111 -10.12 3.38 3.00
CA ASP A 111 -10.88 2.70 4.07
C ASP A 111 -11.81 1.60 3.51
N ALA A 112 -12.46 1.84 2.37
CA ALA A 112 -13.27 0.82 1.71
C ALA A 112 -12.42 -0.34 1.13
N VAL A 113 -11.24 -0.03 0.59
CA VAL A 113 -10.26 -1.03 0.10
C VAL A 113 -9.72 -1.87 1.27
N PHE A 114 -9.39 -1.24 2.39
CA PHE A 114 -8.97 -1.89 3.62
C PHE A 114 -10.04 -2.86 4.14
N LYS A 115 -11.30 -2.40 4.22
CA LYS A 115 -12.45 -3.24 4.63
C LYS A 115 -12.65 -4.41 3.68
N TYR A 116 -12.44 -4.23 2.38
CA TYR A 116 -12.46 -5.33 1.41
C TYR A 116 -11.42 -6.40 1.74
N TYR A 117 -10.16 -6.04 2.00
CA TYR A 117 -9.14 -7.02 2.41
C TYR A 117 -9.47 -7.70 3.75
N ALA A 118 -10.08 -6.98 4.69
CA ALA A 118 -10.42 -7.52 6.00
C ALA A 118 -11.62 -8.48 5.98
N THR A 119 -12.63 -8.22 5.14
CA THR A 119 -13.93 -8.91 5.16
C THR A 119 -14.20 -9.77 3.92
N GLY A 120 -13.48 -9.53 2.82
CA GLY A 120 -13.76 -10.09 1.51
C GLY A 120 -14.94 -9.46 0.77
N GLN A 121 -15.62 -8.45 1.35
CA GLN A 121 -16.75 -7.77 0.74
C GLN A 121 -16.39 -6.34 0.36
N LEU A 122 -16.56 -6.00 -0.92
CA LEU A 122 -16.32 -4.65 -1.40
C LEU A 122 -17.62 -3.84 -1.33
N HIS A 123 -17.57 -2.72 -0.60
CA HIS A 123 -18.66 -1.78 -0.45
C HIS A 123 -18.19 -0.38 -0.84
N ARG A 124 -18.94 0.28 -1.72
CA ARG A 124 -18.67 1.67 -2.12
C ARG A 124 -19.28 2.64 -1.11
N PRO A 125 -18.54 3.64 -0.59
CA PRO A 125 -19.12 4.73 0.20
C PRO A 125 -20.16 5.53 -0.58
N LEU A 126 -21.28 5.90 0.06
CA LEU A 126 -22.41 6.57 -0.61
C LEU A 126 -22.12 8.03 -0.97
N ASP A 127 -21.22 8.67 -0.23
CA ASP A 127 -20.77 10.05 -0.35
C ASP A 127 -19.61 10.24 -1.34
N VAL A 128 -19.15 9.16 -1.97
CA VAL A 128 -18.04 9.17 -2.93
C VAL A 128 -18.56 9.00 -4.35
N CYS A 129 -18.02 9.78 -5.28
CA CYS A 129 -18.34 9.67 -6.71
C CYS A 129 -18.01 8.26 -7.25
N PRO A 130 -18.90 7.60 -8.03
CA PRO A 130 -18.61 6.27 -8.60
C PRO A 130 -17.29 6.21 -9.38
N GLN A 131 -17.01 7.23 -10.21
CA GLN A 131 -15.80 7.29 -11.02
C GLN A 131 -14.53 7.46 -10.16
N GLU A 132 -14.62 8.27 -9.09
CA GLU A 132 -13.50 8.45 -8.17
C GLU A 132 -13.16 7.14 -7.46
N PHE A 133 -14.17 6.40 -7.02
CA PHE A 133 -13.97 5.08 -6.43
C PHE A 133 -13.45 4.06 -7.45
N ALA A 134 -13.94 4.07 -8.69
CA ALA A 134 -13.44 3.23 -9.77
C ALA A 134 -11.95 3.43 -10.02
N ASN A 135 -11.51 4.70 -10.06
CA ASN A 135 -10.10 5.05 -10.22
C ASN A 135 -9.26 4.54 -9.03
N GLU A 136 -9.80 4.60 -7.81
CA GLU A 136 -9.14 4.04 -6.64
C GLU A 136 -9.01 2.50 -6.74
N LEU A 137 -10.07 1.80 -7.10
CA LEU A 137 -10.04 0.34 -7.29
C LEU A 137 -9.05 -0.08 -8.37
N SER A 138 -8.99 0.66 -9.48
CA SER A 138 -8.02 0.46 -10.56
C SER A 138 -6.59 0.59 -10.06
N TYR A 139 -6.29 1.60 -9.23
CA TYR A 139 -4.96 1.76 -8.62
C TYR A 139 -4.56 0.56 -7.77
N TRP A 140 -5.48 0.04 -6.95
CA TRP A 140 -5.24 -1.14 -6.10
C TRP A 140 -5.38 -2.47 -6.84
N LYS A 141 -5.72 -2.43 -8.13
CA LYS A 141 -5.98 -3.59 -8.99
C LYS A 141 -7.07 -4.51 -8.45
N ILE A 142 -8.10 -3.93 -7.84
CA ILE A 142 -9.27 -4.67 -7.37
C ILE A 142 -10.34 -4.61 -8.46
N PRO A 143 -10.82 -5.75 -8.99
CA PRO A 143 -11.86 -5.74 -10.02
C PRO A 143 -13.18 -5.20 -9.48
N GLU A 144 -13.81 -4.27 -10.20
CA GLU A 144 -15.14 -3.75 -9.83
C GLU A 144 -16.23 -4.83 -9.75
N SER A 145 -16.04 -5.94 -10.46
CA SER A 145 -16.95 -7.09 -10.46
C SER A 145 -17.08 -7.77 -9.10
N VAL A 146 -16.16 -7.54 -8.16
CA VAL A 146 -16.25 -8.05 -6.78
C VAL A 146 -17.12 -7.17 -5.87
N MET A 147 -17.65 -6.07 -6.39
CA MET A 147 -18.53 -5.17 -5.65
C MET A 147 -19.80 -5.89 -5.19
N SER A 148 -20.15 -5.71 -3.92
CA SER A 148 -21.33 -6.31 -3.31
C SER A 148 -22.61 -5.79 -3.98
N THR A 149 -23.62 -6.66 -4.10
CA THR A 149 -24.88 -6.37 -4.80
C THR A 149 -25.63 -5.15 -4.23
N CYS A 150 -25.48 -4.86 -2.93
CA CYS A 150 -26.06 -3.68 -2.28
C CYS A 150 -25.51 -2.35 -2.82
N CYS A 151 -24.29 -2.35 -3.38
CA CYS A 151 -23.63 -1.14 -3.91
C CYS A 151 -23.78 -0.97 -5.43
N TRP A 152 -24.20 -2.02 -6.15
CA TRP A 152 -24.28 -2.04 -7.62
C TRP A 152 -25.32 -1.05 -8.19
N ARG A 153 -26.44 -0.85 -7.48
CA ARG A 153 -27.57 -0.04 -8.00
C ARG A 153 -27.25 1.45 -8.15
N GLY A 154 -26.28 1.98 -7.41
CA GLY A 154 -25.81 3.38 -7.54
C GLY A 154 -24.52 3.51 -8.34
N TYR A 155 -23.94 2.41 -8.82
CA TYR A 155 -22.67 2.40 -9.57
C TYR A 155 -22.90 2.61 -11.07
N ASN A 156 -23.94 2.00 -11.64
CA ASN A 156 -24.25 2.02 -13.08
C ASN A 156 -25.30 3.06 -13.50
N GLN A 157 -25.55 4.11 -12.70
CA GLN A 157 -26.54 5.15 -13.00
C GLN A 157 -25.94 6.43 -13.61
N LEU A 158 -24.73 6.34 -14.17
CA LEU A 158 -24.10 7.41 -14.95
C LEU A 158 -23.91 6.97 -16.41
#